data_AF-U3I9I4-F1
#
_entry.id   AF-U3I9I4-F1
#
_cell.length_a   1.000
_cell.length_b   1.000
_cell.length_c   1.000
_cell.angle_alpha   90.00
_cell.angle_beta   90.00
_cell.angle_gamma   90.00
#
_symmetry.space_group_name_H-M   'P 1'
#
loop_
_entity.id
_entity.type
_entity.pdbx_description
1 polymer ?
#
loop_
_entity_poly.entity_id
_entity_poly.type
_entity_poly.pdbx_seq_one_letter_code
_entity_poly.pdbx_strand_id
1 'polypeptide(L)'
;KHFGKGTTTNHNTIQCSIDRYLNCISFLDTGNGEQLYECPICSLTCTNLQFLEEHVDLHLEEHSFSEGGNMRDLELAQQLQHEEDKQQRLEEEKREKEEFKKLQRQYGLDSSGGYKQQFLKNMEREVDRGRMHPFEYHKRKADMMESLAVGIDDGKTKTSGVIEALCKYYQNENKDVRRVWLSAGVDHFHSSLGDKGWGCGYRNFQMLLSSLLQNSLYNDCLRDTALIPSIPKIQSMIEDAWKEGFDPHGASHFNNRLRGSKAWIGACEIYSLLTSLRIKCQIIDFHKPTGPAGTHPRLFEWILRYYSTDNEGATKVVCTSRPPIYLQHQGQHHSILVSYYPLSSPICAAIQSSIICSIFI
;
A
#
# COMPACT_ATOMS: atom_id res chain seq x y z
N LYS A 1 -44.61 13.02 -18.11
CA LYS A 1 -44.93 13.06 -16.65
C LYS A 1 -43.67 13.54 -15.95
N HIS A 2 -43.50 14.70 -15.33
CA HIS A 2 -44.35 15.88 -15.05
C HIS A 2 -43.41 17.11 -15.01
N PHE A 3 -43.97 18.27 -15.33
CA PHE A 3 -43.40 19.62 -15.15
C PHE A 3 -43.22 19.99 -13.66
N GLY A 4 -42.35 20.97 -13.40
CA GLY A 4 -42.32 21.71 -12.14
C GLY A 4 -41.18 22.72 -12.04
N LYS A 5 -41.31 23.87 -12.73
CA LYS A 5 -40.55 25.09 -12.42
C LYS A 5 -41.08 25.68 -11.11
N GLY A 6 -40.19 26.15 -10.25
CA GLY A 6 -40.54 26.86 -9.01
C GLY A 6 -39.31 27.52 -8.41
N THR A 7 -38.83 28.59 -9.03
CA THR A 7 -37.91 29.55 -8.42
C THR A 7 -38.66 30.28 -7.31
N THR A 8 -38.56 29.78 -6.08
CA THR A 8 -38.97 30.51 -4.87
C THR A 8 -37.92 31.57 -4.55
N THR A 9 -37.91 32.64 -5.33
CA THR A 9 -37.19 33.87 -5.00
C THR A 9 -38.00 34.64 -3.97
N ASN A 10 -37.64 34.43 -2.70
CA ASN A 10 -37.66 35.40 -1.61
C ASN A 10 -38.75 36.49 -1.61
N HIS A 11 -40.00 36.10 -1.36
CA HIS A 11 -41.01 37.03 -0.82
C HIS A 11 -40.56 37.65 0.52
N ASN A 12 -39.66 37.00 1.27
CA ASN A 12 -39.17 37.50 2.56
C ASN A 12 -38.09 38.59 2.47
N THR A 13 -37.39 38.73 1.33
CA THR A 13 -36.37 39.79 1.17
C THR A 13 -37.00 41.08 0.65
N ILE A 14 -38.09 40.99 -0.12
CA ILE A 14 -38.82 42.16 -0.62
C ILE A 14 -39.65 42.79 0.51
N GLN A 15 -40.31 41.99 1.36
CA GLN A 15 -41.05 42.51 2.51
C GLN A 15 -40.14 43.25 3.52
N CYS A 16 -38.90 42.77 3.71
CA CYS A 16 -37.92 43.37 4.63
C CYS A 16 -37.33 44.70 4.10
N SER A 17 -37.38 44.93 2.79
CA SER A 17 -36.94 46.20 2.18
C SER A 17 -38.03 47.27 2.27
N ILE A 18 -39.31 46.92 2.11
CA ILE A 18 -40.44 47.87 2.21
C ILE A 18 -40.60 48.40 3.64
N ASP A 19 -40.48 47.53 4.65
CA ASP A 19 -40.57 47.93 6.08
C ASP A 19 -39.39 48.84 6.53
N ARG A 20 -38.26 48.81 5.81
CA ARG A 20 -37.13 49.73 6.04
C ARG A 20 -37.28 51.06 5.30
N TYR A 21 -38.01 51.10 4.19
CA TYR A 21 -38.19 52.31 3.36
C TYR A 21 -39.30 53.24 3.87
N LEU A 22 -40.34 52.70 4.55
CA LEU A 22 -41.39 53.52 5.17
C LEU A 22 -40.89 54.44 6.31
N ASN A 23 -39.69 54.18 6.85
CA ASN A 23 -39.08 54.97 7.93
C ASN A 23 -38.25 56.18 7.44
N CYS A 24 -38.08 56.37 6.13
CA CYS A 24 -37.27 57.48 5.55
C CYS A 24 -38.08 58.38 4.60
N ILE A 25 -39.42 58.39 4.70
CA ILE A 25 -40.26 59.32 3.95
C ILE A 25 -40.20 60.68 4.64
N SER A 26 -39.58 61.67 3.99
CA SER A 26 -39.70 63.08 4.38
C SER A 26 -41.09 63.59 4.02
N PHE A 27 -41.89 63.93 5.04
CA PHE A 27 -43.21 64.55 4.86
C PHE A 27 -43.04 66.06 4.65
N LEU A 28 -43.50 66.56 3.50
CA LEU A 28 -43.70 67.99 3.28
C LEU A 28 -45.20 68.29 3.34
N ASP A 29 -45.60 68.88 4.47
CA ASP A 29 -46.97 69.34 4.70
C ASP A 29 -47.18 70.65 3.93
N THR A 30 -47.82 70.55 2.76
CA THR A 30 -48.38 71.74 2.13
C THR A 30 -49.75 71.94 2.77
N GLY A 31 -49.94 73.07 3.46
CA GLY A 31 -51.02 73.34 4.40
C GLY A 31 -52.47 73.33 3.89
N ASN A 32 -52.79 72.47 2.91
CA ASN A 32 -54.13 72.12 2.43
C ASN A 32 -54.45 70.60 2.51
N GLY A 33 -53.61 69.77 3.14
CA GLY A 33 -53.99 68.40 3.52
C GLY A 33 -53.77 67.29 2.48
N GLU A 34 -52.91 67.50 1.48
CA GLU A 34 -52.45 66.43 0.57
C GLU A 34 -51.01 66.04 0.89
N GLN A 35 -50.76 64.74 1.15
CA GLN A 35 -49.43 64.18 1.44
C GLN A 35 -48.66 63.93 0.13
N LEU A 36 -47.51 64.59 -0.04
CA LEU A 36 -46.59 64.40 -1.16
C LEU A 36 -45.40 63.54 -0.70
N TYR A 37 -44.97 62.61 -1.55
CA TYR A 37 -43.87 61.67 -1.29
C TYR A 37 -42.71 61.95 -2.24
N GLU A 38 -41.49 62.06 -1.73
CA GLU A 38 -40.32 62.42 -2.52
C GLU A 38 -39.47 61.20 -2.88
N CYS A 39 -39.09 61.08 -4.16
CA CYS A 39 -38.24 59.99 -4.64
C CYS A 39 -36.79 60.19 -4.17
N PRO A 40 -36.18 59.21 -3.48
CA PRO A 40 -34.83 59.36 -2.93
C PRO A 40 -33.71 59.33 -4.00
N ILE A 41 -34.03 58.92 -5.23
CA ILE A 41 -33.05 58.77 -6.31
C ILE A 41 -32.94 60.05 -7.14
N CYS A 42 -34.07 60.72 -7.41
CA CYS A 42 -34.13 61.89 -8.30
C CYS A 42 -34.89 63.09 -7.70
N SER A 43 -35.37 62.98 -6.46
CA SER A 43 -36.11 64.01 -5.73
C SER A 43 -37.43 64.44 -6.38
N LEU A 44 -38.01 63.61 -7.25
CA LEU A 44 -39.34 63.83 -7.81
C LEU A 44 -40.41 63.69 -6.71
N THR A 45 -41.33 64.65 -6.63
CA THR A 45 -42.45 64.60 -5.68
C THR A 45 -43.69 63.98 -6.32
N CYS A 46 -44.18 62.91 -5.69
CA CYS A 46 -45.32 62.12 -6.12
C CYS A 46 -46.52 62.36 -5.20
N THR A 47 -47.71 62.37 -5.78
CA THR A 47 -48.97 62.60 -5.04
C THR A 47 -49.52 61.36 -4.36
N ASN A 48 -48.96 60.18 -4.63
CA ASN A 48 -49.39 58.91 -4.06
C ASN A 48 -48.19 57.95 -3.94
N LEU A 49 -48.15 57.18 -2.85
CA LEU A 49 -47.21 56.09 -2.61
C LEU A 49 -47.16 55.08 -3.76
N GLN A 50 -48.30 54.73 -4.37
CA GLN A 50 -48.32 53.74 -5.45
C GLN A 50 -47.60 54.23 -6.71
N PHE A 51 -47.69 55.53 -7.02
CA PHE A 51 -46.93 56.13 -8.12
C PHE A 51 -45.45 56.32 -7.79
N LEU A 52 -45.12 56.56 -6.52
CA LEU A 52 -43.73 56.59 -6.09
C LEU A 52 -43.08 55.21 -6.18
N GLU A 53 -43.80 54.15 -5.79
CA GLU A 53 -43.35 52.76 -5.91
C GLU A 53 -43.09 52.39 -7.36
N GLU A 54 -44.07 52.61 -8.26
CA GLU A 54 -43.88 52.38 -9.70
C GLU A 54 -42.74 53.22 -10.29
N HIS A 55 -42.53 54.45 -9.82
CA HIS A 55 -41.45 55.32 -10.27
C HIS A 55 -40.06 54.87 -9.80
N VAL A 56 -39.94 54.44 -8.53
CA VAL A 56 -38.68 53.88 -8.00
C VAL A 56 -38.36 52.57 -8.69
N ASP A 57 -39.36 51.75 -8.98
CA ASP A 57 -39.19 50.51 -9.74
C ASP A 57 -38.65 50.79 -11.16
N LEU A 58 -39.11 51.86 -11.83
CA LEU A 58 -38.56 52.28 -13.12
C LEU A 58 -37.08 52.68 -13.04
N HIS A 59 -36.62 53.31 -11.95
CA HIS A 59 -35.20 53.59 -11.75
C HIS A 59 -34.38 52.31 -11.56
N LEU A 60 -34.91 51.34 -10.82
CA LEU A 60 -34.26 50.04 -10.60
C LEU A 60 -34.20 49.22 -11.90
N GLU A 61 -35.25 49.29 -12.73
CA GLU A 61 -35.28 48.67 -14.06
C GLU A 61 -34.34 49.39 -15.04
N GLU A 62 -34.31 50.72 -15.11
CA GLU A 62 -33.34 51.47 -15.96
C GLU A 62 -31.88 51.18 -15.57
N HIS A 63 -31.58 51.05 -14.28
CA HIS A 63 -30.26 50.61 -13.81
C HIS A 63 -29.95 49.16 -14.19
N SER A 64 -30.98 48.33 -14.36
CA SER A 64 -30.85 46.96 -14.88
C SER A 64 -30.60 46.94 -16.40
N PHE A 65 -31.13 47.92 -17.16
CA PHE A 65 -30.93 48.09 -18.61
C PHE A 65 -29.60 48.78 -18.98
N SER A 66 -28.94 49.46 -18.05
CA SER A 66 -27.57 49.97 -18.24
C SER A 66 -26.56 48.82 -18.02
N GLU A 67 -26.61 47.84 -18.91
CA GLU A 67 -25.89 46.54 -18.97
C GLU A 67 -24.35 46.65 -18.98
N GLY A 68 -23.75 47.13 -17.89
CA GLY A 68 -22.29 47.17 -17.70
C GLY A 68 -21.80 46.55 -16.40
N GLY A 69 -22.64 46.49 -15.36
CA GLY A 69 -22.28 45.96 -14.03
C GLY A 69 -22.36 44.43 -13.95
N ASN A 70 -23.46 43.84 -14.44
CA ASN A 70 -23.72 42.39 -14.32
C ASN A 70 -22.72 41.52 -15.11
N MET A 71 -22.23 42.00 -16.26
CA MET A 71 -21.18 41.33 -17.03
C MET A 71 -19.84 41.35 -16.31
N ARG A 72 -19.47 42.44 -15.63
CA ARG A 72 -18.23 42.55 -14.88
C ARG A 72 -18.23 41.69 -13.61
N ASP A 73 -19.36 41.61 -12.93
CA ASP A 73 -19.51 40.76 -11.75
C ASP A 73 -19.47 39.27 -12.13
N LEU A 74 -20.09 38.90 -13.26
CA LEU A 74 -20.00 37.55 -13.81
C LEU A 74 -18.56 37.22 -14.26
N GLU A 75 -17.87 38.14 -14.93
CA GLU A 75 -16.47 37.98 -15.33
C GLU A 75 -15.55 37.84 -14.11
N LEU A 76 -15.76 38.65 -13.06
CA LEU A 76 -15.01 38.55 -11.80
C LEU A 76 -15.27 37.22 -11.09
N ALA A 77 -16.52 36.78 -11.01
CA ALA A 77 -16.87 35.48 -10.43
C ALA A 77 -16.22 34.32 -11.22
N GLN A 78 -16.20 34.40 -12.55
CA GLN A 78 -15.52 33.41 -13.40
C GLN A 78 -14.00 33.43 -13.20
N GLN A 79 -13.39 34.60 -13.04
CA GLN A 79 -11.95 34.74 -12.75
C GLN A 79 -11.60 34.15 -11.38
N LEU A 80 -12.38 34.45 -10.34
CA LEU A 80 -12.20 33.89 -9.01
C LEU A 80 -12.36 32.37 -9.01
N GLN A 81 -13.39 31.84 -9.67
CA GLN A 81 -13.56 30.39 -9.83
C GLN A 81 -12.36 29.77 -10.56
N HIS A 82 -11.87 30.38 -11.64
CA HIS A 82 -10.72 29.88 -12.37
C HIS A 82 -9.44 29.88 -11.51
N GLU A 83 -9.25 30.91 -10.69
CA GLU A 83 -8.12 31.02 -9.77
C GLU A 83 -8.21 29.99 -8.64
N GLU A 84 -9.39 29.82 -8.03
CA GLU A 84 -9.65 28.79 -7.01
C GLU A 84 -9.43 27.39 -7.58
N ASP A 85 -9.99 27.08 -8.75
CA ASP A 85 -9.78 25.80 -9.43
C ASP A 85 -8.30 25.57 -9.75
N LYS A 86 -7.57 26.63 -10.13
CA LYS A 86 -6.13 26.55 -10.38
C LYS A 86 -5.34 26.28 -9.10
N GLN A 87 -5.70 26.94 -7.98
CA GLN A 87 -5.07 26.68 -6.69
C GLN A 87 -5.36 25.26 -6.20
N GLN A 88 -6.61 24.79 -6.30
CA GLN A 88 -6.99 23.42 -5.94
C GLN A 88 -6.20 22.39 -6.75
N ARG A 89 -6.09 22.55 -8.08
CA ARG A 89 -5.28 21.66 -8.92
C ARG A 89 -3.81 21.63 -8.50
N LEU A 90 -3.21 22.79 -8.21
CA LEU A 90 -1.81 22.86 -7.76
C LEU A 90 -1.60 22.18 -6.40
N GLU A 91 -2.55 22.30 -5.48
CA GLU A 91 -2.52 21.60 -4.20
C GLU A 91 -2.68 20.10 -4.36
N GLU A 92 -3.59 19.65 -5.22
CA GLU A 92 -3.78 18.24 -5.55
C GLU A 92 -2.52 17.63 -6.16
N GLU A 93 -1.93 18.28 -7.16
CA GLU A 93 -0.65 17.86 -7.77
C GLU A 93 0.47 17.77 -6.73
N LYS A 94 0.52 18.73 -5.79
CA LYS A 94 1.51 18.70 -4.70
C LYS A 94 1.27 17.51 -3.76
N ARG A 95 0.02 17.27 -3.36
CA ARG A 95 -0.37 16.13 -2.51
C ARG A 95 -0.03 14.80 -3.20
N GLU A 96 -0.43 14.63 -4.45
CA GLU A 96 -0.16 13.44 -5.25
C GLU A 96 1.35 13.19 -5.37
N LYS A 97 2.14 14.24 -5.66
CA LYS A 97 3.60 14.12 -5.75
C LYS A 97 4.26 13.73 -4.43
N GLU A 98 3.74 14.19 -3.30
CA GLU A 98 4.22 13.81 -1.97
C GLU A 98 3.85 12.36 -1.62
N GLU A 99 2.61 11.95 -1.90
CA GLU A 99 2.13 10.58 -1.70
C GLU A 99 2.88 9.59 -2.59
N PHE A 100 3.04 9.91 -3.87
CA PHE A 100 3.80 9.10 -4.82
C PHE A 100 5.24 8.87 -4.34
N LYS A 101 5.92 9.92 -3.86
CA LYS A 101 7.27 9.80 -3.26
C LYS A 101 7.28 8.93 -2.00
N LYS A 102 6.26 9.02 -1.15
CA LYS A 102 6.14 8.16 0.04
C LYS A 102 5.97 6.69 -0.36
N LEU A 103 5.12 6.41 -1.34
CA LEU A 103 4.91 5.07 -1.87
C LEU A 103 6.17 4.51 -2.53
N GLN A 104 6.86 5.29 -3.36
CA GLN A 104 8.13 4.88 -3.97
C GLN A 104 9.16 4.50 -2.90
N ARG A 105 9.27 5.26 -1.80
CA ARG A 105 10.14 4.93 -0.67
C ARG A 105 9.72 3.64 0.03
N GLN A 106 8.42 3.49 0.28
CA GLN A 106 7.87 2.33 0.97
C GLN A 106 8.17 1.03 0.20
N TYR A 107 7.94 1.04 -1.10
CA TYR A 107 8.20 -0.11 -1.98
C TYR A 107 9.65 -0.22 -2.46
N GLY A 108 10.54 0.68 -2.02
CA GLY A 108 11.97 0.65 -2.35
C GLY A 108 12.32 0.98 -3.80
N LEU A 109 11.45 1.72 -4.48
CA LEU A 109 11.54 2.16 -5.89
C LEU A 109 12.01 3.62 -6.04
N ASP A 110 12.49 4.23 -4.95
CA ASP A 110 12.92 5.63 -4.91
C ASP A 110 14.38 5.87 -5.31
N SER A 111 15.08 4.82 -5.76
CA SER A 111 16.50 4.85 -6.12
C SER A 111 17.43 5.34 -4.98
N SER A 112 17.03 5.21 -3.71
CA SER A 112 17.83 5.63 -2.53
C SER A 112 19.02 4.72 -2.18
N GLY A 113 19.40 3.81 -3.07
CA GLY A 113 20.42 2.78 -2.87
C GLY A 113 19.82 1.45 -2.40
N GLY A 114 20.66 0.41 -2.34
CA GLY A 114 20.23 -0.95 -2.05
C GLY A 114 20.86 -1.53 -0.79
N TYR A 115 21.01 -2.86 -0.80
CA TYR A 115 21.54 -3.65 0.33
C TYR A 115 22.85 -3.09 0.88
N LYS A 116 23.86 -2.88 0.01
CA LYS A 116 25.19 -2.42 0.41
C LYS A 116 25.15 -1.07 1.11
N GLN A 117 24.47 -0.09 0.52
CA GLN A 117 24.37 1.27 1.07
C GLN A 117 23.63 1.26 2.42
N GLN A 118 22.54 0.49 2.51
CA GLN A 118 21.79 0.37 3.75
C GLN A 118 22.61 -0.32 4.85
N PHE A 119 23.35 -1.37 4.52
CA PHE A 119 24.19 -2.09 5.46
C PHE A 119 25.26 -1.17 6.06
N LEU A 120 25.99 -0.43 5.22
CA LEU A 120 27.02 0.52 5.65
C LEU A 120 26.44 1.64 6.52
N LYS A 121 25.35 2.28 6.08
CA LYS A 121 24.68 3.37 6.81
C LYS A 121 24.17 2.91 8.18
N ASN A 122 23.67 1.68 8.27
CA ASN A 122 23.21 1.13 9.54
C ASN A 122 24.37 0.77 10.46
N MET A 123 25.49 0.25 9.95
CA MET A 123 26.68 0.04 10.77
C MET A 123 27.29 1.37 11.26
N GLU A 124 27.37 2.40 10.42
CA GLU A 124 27.80 3.76 10.81
C GLU A 124 26.99 4.28 11.99
N ARG A 125 25.65 4.15 11.93
CA ARG A 125 24.77 4.51 13.05
C ARG A 125 25.05 3.72 14.33
N GLU A 126 25.42 2.45 14.23
CA GLU A 126 25.75 1.65 15.42
C GLU A 126 27.11 2.04 16.02
N VAL A 127 28.06 2.49 15.18
CA VAL A 127 29.32 3.10 15.64
C VAL A 127 29.05 4.42 16.34
N ASP A 128 28.25 5.30 15.74
CA ASP A 128 27.87 6.61 16.33
C ASP A 128 27.15 6.45 17.68
N ARG A 129 26.39 5.35 17.85
CA ARG A 129 25.70 4.99 19.10
C ARG A 129 26.60 4.32 20.15
N GLY A 130 27.86 4.06 19.83
CA GLY A 130 28.79 3.33 20.70
C GLY A 130 28.47 1.84 20.86
N ARG A 131 27.63 1.27 19.99
CA ARG A 131 27.24 -0.16 20.01
C ARG A 131 28.11 -1.04 19.12
N MET A 132 28.96 -0.43 18.29
CA MET A 132 29.93 -1.10 17.42
C MET A 132 31.27 -0.38 17.49
N HIS A 133 32.35 -1.13 17.64
CA HIS A 133 33.69 -0.54 17.63
C HIS A 133 34.15 -0.25 16.20
N PRO A 134 34.93 0.81 15.91
CA PRO A 134 35.40 1.13 14.55
C PRO A 134 36.15 -0.03 13.87
N PHE A 135 36.95 -0.79 14.63
CA PHE A 135 37.62 -1.98 14.11
C PHE A 135 36.61 -3.04 13.61
N GLU A 136 35.53 -3.26 14.36
CA GLU A 136 34.47 -4.20 13.99
C GLU A 136 33.73 -3.74 12.73
N TYR A 137 33.48 -2.43 12.58
CA TYR A 137 32.91 -1.85 11.36
C TYR A 137 33.75 -2.21 10.13
N HIS A 138 35.07 -2.00 10.19
CA HIS A 138 35.96 -2.29 9.06
C HIS A 138 36.00 -3.79 8.72
N LYS A 139 36.04 -4.66 9.74
CA LYS A 139 35.98 -6.11 9.55
C LYS A 139 34.67 -6.53 8.88
N ARG A 140 33.52 -6.13 9.44
CA ARG A 140 32.20 -6.48 8.88
C ARG A 140 32.00 -5.90 7.47
N LYS A 141 32.55 -4.72 7.19
CA LYS A 141 32.56 -4.12 5.86
C LYS A 141 33.36 -4.96 4.86
N ALA A 142 34.53 -5.46 5.24
CA ALA A 142 35.35 -6.33 4.40
C ALA A 142 34.62 -7.65 4.11
N ASP A 143 34.13 -8.34 5.15
CA ASP A 143 33.36 -9.58 5.00
C ASP A 143 32.16 -9.40 4.05
N MET A 144 31.38 -8.33 4.27
CA MET A 144 30.23 -8.01 3.42
C MET A 144 30.65 -7.78 1.96
N MET A 145 31.74 -7.05 1.72
CA MET A 145 32.23 -6.80 0.36
C MET A 145 32.69 -8.09 -0.34
N GLU A 146 33.32 -9.00 0.38
CA GLU A 146 33.70 -10.32 -0.14
C GLU A 146 32.48 -11.17 -0.51
N SER A 147 31.50 -11.31 0.39
CA SER A 147 30.25 -12.03 0.11
C SER A 147 29.49 -11.46 -1.08
N LEU A 148 29.48 -10.13 -1.25
CA LEU A 148 28.87 -9.48 -2.41
C LEU A 148 29.65 -9.72 -3.71
N ALA A 149 30.99 -9.80 -3.65
CA ALA A 149 31.82 -10.08 -4.81
C ALA A 149 31.64 -11.51 -5.31
N VAL A 150 31.56 -12.48 -4.40
CA VAL A 150 31.32 -13.90 -4.75
C VAL A 150 29.84 -14.16 -5.07
N GLY A 151 28.92 -13.36 -4.51
CA GLY A 151 27.49 -13.51 -4.71
C GLY A 151 26.82 -14.54 -3.79
N ILE A 152 27.52 -14.98 -2.73
CA ILE A 152 27.04 -15.98 -1.77
C ILE A 152 26.62 -15.28 -0.47
N ASP A 153 25.54 -15.73 0.16
CA ASP A 153 25.11 -15.24 1.47
C ASP A 153 26.14 -15.62 2.55
N ASP A 154 26.42 -14.69 3.47
CA ASP A 154 27.45 -14.90 4.51
C ASP A 154 27.01 -15.87 5.62
N GLY A 155 25.74 -16.31 5.62
CA GLY A 155 25.19 -17.23 6.59
C GLY A 155 25.05 -16.66 8.00
N LYS A 156 25.38 -15.39 8.24
CA LYS A 156 25.35 -14.79 9.59
C LYS A 156 23.94 -14.65 10.15
N THR A 157 22.92 -14.72 9.28
CA THR A 157 21.50 -14.65 9.63
C THR A 157 20.79 -16.00 9.57
N LYS A 158 21.57 -17.08 9.39
CA LYS A 158 21.08 -18.44 9.16
C LYS A 158 20.84 -19.18 10.48
N THR A 159 19.79 -19.98 10.55
CA THR A 159 19.53 -20.92 11.64
C THR A 159 19.10 -22.26 11.06
N SER A 160 19.91 -23.30 11.28
CA SER A 160 19.65 -24.67 10.82
C SER A 160 19.00 -25.52 11.90
N GLY A 161 18.40 -26.65 11.53
CA GLY A 161 17.88 -27.63 12.49
C GLY A 161 16.44 -27.38 12.97
N VAL A 162 15.72 -26.44 12.36
CA VAL A 162 14.38 -26.03 12.80
C VAL A 162 13.38 -27.19 12.65
N ILE A 163 13.41 -27.91 11.53
CA ILE A 163 12.49 -29.02 11.25
C ILE A 163 12.77 -30.21 12.18
N GLU A 164 14.04 -30.50 12.44
CA GLU A 164 14.48 -31.55 13.35
C GLU A 164 14.07 -31.25 14.79
N ALA A 165 14.19 -29.99 15.22
CA ALA A 165 13.70 -29.54 16.53
C ALA A 165 12.18 -29.67 16.64
N LEU A 166 11.42 -29.23 15.63
CA LEU A 166 9.96 -29.38 15.58
C LEU A 166 9.54 -30.86 15.58
N CYS A 167 10.24 -31.72 14.83
CA CYS A 167 9.99 -33.15 14.82
C CYS A 167 10.14 -33.76 16.21
N LYS A 168 11.24 -33.47 16.91
CA LYS A 168 11.47 -33.91 18.29
C LYS A 168 10.39 -33.40 19.24
N TYR A 169 10.02 -32.13 19.12
CA TYR A 169 8.99 -31.50 19.96
C TYR A 169 7.61 -32.16 19.79
N TYR A 170 7.14 -32.34 18.56
CA TYR A 170 5.82 -32.95 18.31
C TYR A 170 5.80 -34.46 18.60
N GLN A 171 6.94 -35.13 18.49
CA GLN A 171 7.06 -36.54 18.83
C GLN A 171 6.97 -36.77 20.33
N ASN A 172 7.66 -35.95 21.13
CA ASN A 172 7.91 -36.24 22.55
C ASN A 172 7.11 -35.37 23.53
N GLU A 173 6.86 -34.09 23.21
CA GLU A 173 6.39 -33.11 24.19
C GLU A 173 4.92 -32.72 23.99
N ASN A 174 4.53 -32.43 22.75
CA ASN A 174 3.19 -31.91 22.48
C ASN A 174 2.15 -33.03 22.46
N LYS A 175 1.17 -33.05 23.37
CA LYS A 175 0.09 -34.07 23.35
C LYS A 175 -1.17 -33.62 22.62
N ASP A 176 -1.30 -32.32 22.34
CA ASP A 176 -2.52 -31.70 21.83
C ASP A 176 -2.67 -31.78 20.31
N VAL A 177 -1.65 -32.27 19.60
CA VAL A 177 -1.66 -32.41 18.14
C VAL A 177 -1.92 -33.86 17.74
N ARG A 178 -2.99 -34.07 16.97
CA ARG A 178 -3.37 -35.38 16.43
C ARG A 178 -2.35 -35.86 15.41
N ARG A 179 -1.96 -34.95 14.50
CA ARG A 179 -1.00 -35.24 13.42
C ARG A 179 -0.34 -33.95 12.94
N VAL A 180 0.94 -34.01 12.58
CA VAL A 180 1.70 -32.90 12.00
C VAL A 180 2.44 -33.36 10.76
N TRP A 181 2.47 -32.50 9.75
CA TRP A 181 3.26 -32.69 8.54
C TRP A 181 4.29 -31.58 8.42
N LEU A 182 5.55 -31.96 8.52
CA LEU A 182 6.67 -31.05 8.36
C LEU A 182 7.17 -31.10 6.92
N SER A 183 7.64 -29.96 6.40
CA SER A 183 8.34 -29.93 5.12
C SER A 183 9.65 -30.73 5.20
N ALA A 184 10.31 -30.87 4.06
CA ALA A 184 11.72 -31.20 4.04
C ALA A 184 12.55 -30.21 4.87
N GLY A 185 13.79 -30.59 5.21
CA GLY A 185 14.74 -29.76 5.96
C GLY A 185 14.83 -28.35 5.38
N VAL A 186 14.87 -27.35 6.25
CA VAL A 186 14.92 -25.93 5.86
C VAL A 186 15.84 -25.17 6.81
N ASP A 187 16.72 -24.36 6.23
CA ASP A 187 17.47 -23.34 6.98
C ASP A 187 16.63 -22.07 7.03
N HIS A 188 16.47 -21.49 8.22
CA HIS A 188 15.83 -20.19 8.40
C HIS A 188 16.82 -19.06 8.14
N PHE A 189 16.38 -18.01 7.45
CA PHE A 189 17.16 -16.79 7.21
C PHE A 189 16.36 -15.55 7.64
N HIS A 190 16.91 -14.74 8.54
CA HIS A 190 16.31 -13.44 8.89
C HIS A 190 17.01 -12.27 8.20
N SER A 191 16.40 -11.08 8.23
CA SER A 191 17.03 -9.90 7.66
C SER A 191 18.27 -9.45 8.42
N SER A 192 19.30 -9.04 7.68
CA SER A 192 20.50 -8.38 8.18
C SER A 192 20.28 -6.86 8.24
N LEU A 193 21.32 -6.12 8.62
CA LEU A 193 21.31 -4.66 8.56
C LEU A 193 21.08 -4.11 7.14
N GLY A 194 21.37 -4.89 6.10
CA GLY A 194 21.28 -4.46 4.70
C GLY A 194 19.88 -4.57 4.11
N ASP A 195 19.05 -5.50 4.62
CA ASP A 195 17.73 -5.80 4.06
C ASP A 195 16.56 -5.66 5.04
N LYS A 196 16.83 -5.26 6.28
CA LYS A 196 15.78 -5.00 7.27
C LYS A 196 14.75 -4.00 6.72
N GLY A 197 13.48 -4.41 6.71
CA GLY A 197 12.33 -3.60 6.28
C GLY A 197 11.92 -3.76 4.81
N TRP A 198 12.57 -4.65 4.04
CA TRP A 198 12.22 -4.92 2.63
C TRP A 198 12.66 -6.30 2.12
N GLY A 199 13.58 -6.98 2.81
CA GLY A 199 14.22 -8.21 2.35
C GLY A 199 13.40 -9.50 2.41
N CYS A 200 12.18 -9.47 2.96
CA CYS A 200 11.41 -10.67 3.31
C CYS A 200 11.19 -11.63 2.13
N GLY A 201 10.86 -11.11 0.94
CA GLY A 201 10.69 -11.94 -0.26
C GLY A 201 11.97 -12.68 -0.65
N TYR A 202 13.12 -12.02 -0.55
CA TYR A 202 14.43 -12.63 -0.84
C TYR A 202 14.85 -13.64 0.23
N ARG A 203 14.62 -13.33 1.52
CA ARG A 203 14.91 -14.27 2.62
C ARG A 203 14.06 -15.52 2.55
N ASN A 204 12.78 -15.39 2.19
CA ASN A 204 11.92 -16.54 1.96
C ASN A 204 12.36 -17.40 0.78
N PHE A 205 12.88 -16.78 -0.28
CA PHE A 205 13.51 -17.53 -1.37
C PHE A 205 14.75 -18.28 -0.89
N GLN A 206 15.63 -17.66 -0.08
CA GLN A 206 16.79 -18.36 0.49
C GLN A 206 16.38 -19.57 1.33
N MET A 207 15.34 -19.42 2.16
CA MET A 207 14.80 -20.52 2.94
C MET A 207 14.23 -21.63 2.04
N LEU A 208 13.40 -21.29 1.04
CA LEU A 208 12.89 -22.27 0.06
C LEU A 208 14.03 -23.00 -0.65
N LEU A 209 14.99 -22.26 -1.19
CA LEU A 209 16.14 -22.79 -1.90
C LEU A 209 16.99 -23.70 -1.00
N SER A 210 17.15 -23.38 0.29
CA SER A 210 17.88 -24.24 1.23
C SER A 210 17.28 -25.65 1.33
N SER A 211 15.96 -25.75 1.23
CA SER A 211 15.26 -27.04 1.22
C SER A 211 15.42 -27.77 -0.11
N LEU A 212 15.35 -27.04 -1.23
CA LEU A 212 15.55 -27.60 -2.57
C LEU A 212 16.98 -28.15 -2.74
N LEU A 213 18.00 -27.46 -2.21
CA LEU A 213 19.40 -27.91 -2.28
C LEU A 213 19.68 -29.18 -1.48
N GLN A 214 18.87 -29.48 -0.46
CA GLN A 214 18.98 -30.72 0.31
C GLN A 214 18.22 -31.88 -0.34
N ASN A 215 17.42 -31.61 -1.38
CA ASN A 215 16.58 -32.60 -2.03
C ASN A 215 17.18 -33.01 -3.38
N SER A 216 17.58 -34.29 -3.47
CA SER A 216 18.27 -34.85 -4.63
C SER A 216 17.50 -34.74 -5.95
N LEU A 217 16.17 -34.58 -5.90
CA LEU A 217 15.32 -34.37 -7.09
C LEU A 217 15.65 -33.08 -7.84
N TYR A 218 16.24 -32.09 -7.16
CA TYR A 218 16.57 -30.79 -7.75
C TYR A 218 18.05 -30.65 -8.12
N ASN A 219 18.88 -31.66 -7.85
CA ASN A 219 20.32 -31.59 -8.10
C ASN A 219 20.66 -31.19 -9.54
N ASP A 220 19.93 -31.71 -10.53
CA ASP A 220 20.20 -31.44 -11.95
C ASP A 220 19.89 -30.00 -12.37
N CYS A 221 18.85 -29.40 -11.80
CA CYS A 221 18.47 -28.02 -12.10
C CYS A 221 19.24 -26.99 -11.26
N LEU A 222 19.78 -27.40 -10.10
CA LEU A 222 20.53 -26.54 -9.18
C LEU A 222 22.05 -26.75 -9.21
N ARG A 223 22.60 -27.48 -10.20
CA ARG A 223 24.05 -27.76 -10.29
C ARG A 223 24.91 -26.50 -10.21
N ASP A 224 24.47 -25.43 -10.88
CA ASP A 224 25.17 -24.15 -10.94
C ASP A 224 24.85 -23.22 -9.75
N THR A 225 23.92 -23.62 -8.88
CA THR A 225 23.50 -22.87 -7.68
C THR A 225 23.73 -23.73 -6.43
N ALA A 226 24.95 -24.22 -6.24
CA ALA A 226 25.27 -25.11 -5.11
C ALA A 226 25.19 -24.45 -3.72
N LEU A 227 25.16 -23.11 -3.66
CA LEU A 227 25.18 -22.32 -2.43
C LEU A 227 24.08 -21.26 -2.42
N ILE A 228 23.70 -20.82 -1.23
CA ILE A 228 22.66 -19.81 -1.05
C ILE A 228 23.16 -18.46 -1.57
N PRO A 229 22.50 -17.85 -2.57
CA PRO A 229 22.91 -16.56 -3.11
C PRO A 229 22.62 -15.42 -2.12
N SER A 230 23.46 -14.39 -2.13
CA SER A 230 23.20 -13.15 -1.40
C SER A 230 22.03 -12.38 -2.01
N ILE A 231 21.40 -11.47 -1.26
CA ILE A 231 20.26 -10.67 -1.77
C ILE A 231 20.58 -9.96 -3.10
N PRO A 232 21.71 -9.24 -3.25
CA PRO A 232 22.05 -8.64 -4.55
C PRO A 232 22.27 -9.65 -5.67
N LYS A 233 22.71 -10.88 -5.36
CA LYS A 233 22.79 -11.96 -6.36
C LYS A 233 21.39 -12.44 -6.76
N ILE A 234 20.47 -12.59 -5.81
CA ILE A 234 19.06 -12.94 -6.11
C ILE A 234 18.42 -11.86 -7.00
N GLN A 235 18.64 -10.58 -6.69
CA GLN A 235 18.19 -9.46 -7.54
C GLN A 235 18.74 -9.60 -8.97
N SER A 236 20.02 -9.97 -9.13
CA SER A 236 20.60 -10.24 -10.45
C SER A 236 19.93 -11.41 -11.15
N MET A 237 19.69 -12.52 -10.44
CA MET A 237 19.10 -13.72 -11.04
C MET A 237 17.67 -13.48 -11.53
N ILE A 238 16.89 -12.65 -10.81
CA ILE A 238 15.56 -12.22 -11.26
C ILE A 238 15.69 -11.34 -12.52
N GLU A 239 16.61 -10.37 -12.53
CA GLU A 239 16.87 -9.56 -13.72
C GLU A 239 17.31 -10.41 -14.92
N ASP A 240 18.08 -11.48 -14.69
CA ASP A 240 18.51 -12.40 -15.75
C ASP A 240 17.33 -13.22 -16.28
N ALA A 241 16.42 -13.69 -15.40
CA ALA A 241 15.16 -14.31 -15.83
C ALA A 241 14.31 -13.35 -16.69
N TRP A 242 14.23 -12.07 -16.32
CA TRP A 242 13.53 -11.08 -17.14
C TRP A 242 14.15 -10.90 -18.52
N LYS A 243 15.49 -10.89 -18.62
CA LYS A 243 16.20 -10.83 -19.92
C LYS A 243 15.96 -12.06 -20.79
N GLU A 244 15.76 -13.22 -20.17
CA GLU A 244 15.40 -14.47 -20.85
C GLU A 244 13.93 -14.47 -21.33
N GLY A 245 13.14 -13.46 -20.95
CA GLY A 245 11.75 -13.28 -21.40
C GLY A 245 10.70 -13.71 -20.38
N PHE A 246 11.08 -14.07 -19.15
CA PHE A 246 10.14 -14.35 -18.09
C PHE A 246 9.51 -13.05 -17.57
N ASP A 247 8.18 -13.01 -17.46
CA ASP A 247 7.39 -11.92 -16.86
C ASP A 247 7.83 -10.48 -17.22
N PRO A 248 7.75 -10.07 -18.51
CA PRO A 248 8.11 -8.72 -18.92
C PRO A 248 7.20 -7.63 -18.31
N HIS A 249 5.96 -7.98 -17.96
CA HIS A 249 5.04 -7.08 -17.28
C HIS A 249 5.49 -6.81 -15.84
N GLY A 250 5.79 -7.87 -15.08
CA GLY A 250 6.40 -7.74 -13.74
C GLY A 250 7.69 -6.95 -13.78
N ALA A 251 8.59 -7.24 -14.73
CA ALA A 251 9.83 -6.50 -14.91
C ALA A 251 9.60 -4.98 -15.10
N SER A 252 8.58 -4.60 -15.88
CA SER A 252 8.25 -3.19 -16.12
C SER A 252 7.83 -2.44 -14.86
N HIS A 253 7.14 -3.09 -13.91
CA HIS A 253 6.77 -2.49 -12.62
C HIS A 253 8.00 -2.09 -11.78
N PHE A 254 9.13 -2.77 -11.98
CA PHE A 254 10.40 -2.49 -11.32
C PHE A 254 11.35 -1.65 -12.17
N ASN A 255 10.88 -1.00 -13.24
CA ASN A 255 11.73 -0.32 -14.21
C ASN A 255 12.87 -1.22 -14.74
N ASN A 256 12.59 -2.53 -14.86
CA ASN A 256 13.52 -3.58 -15.30
C ASN A 256 14.81 -3.66 -14.46
N ARG A 257 14.77 -3.26 -13.17
CA ARG A 257 15.94 -3.23 -12.30
C ARG A 257 15.59 -3.47 -10.84
N LEU A 258 16.26 -4.44 -10.22
CA LEU A 258 16.24 -4.70 -8.79
C LEU A 258 17.57 -4.39 -8.12
N ARG A 259 18.70 -4.64 -8.80
CA ARG A 259 20.03 -4.40 -8.23
C ARG A 259 20.22 -2.94 -7.85
N GLY A 260 20.68 -2.73 -6.62
CA GLY A 260 20.89 -1.40 -6.07
C GLY A 260 19.60 -0.71 -5.61
N SER A 261 18.47 -1.43 -5.60
CA SER A 261 17.20 -0.98 -5.00
C SER A 261 16.91 -1.72 -3.69
N LYS A 262 15.82 -1.33 -3.05
CA LYS A 262 15.21 -2.02 -1.89
C LYS A 262 13.82 -2.56 -2.26
N ALA A 263 13.63 -2.85 -3.54
CA ALA A 263 12.36 -3.24 -4.10
C ALA A 263 11.75 -4.41 -3.33
N TRP A 264 10.48 -4.30 -2.98
CA TRP A 264 9.74 -5.45 -2.48
C TRP A 264 9.40 -6.35 -3.65
N ILE A 265 9.72 -7.63 -3.52
CA ILE A 265 9.35 -8.66 -4.49
C ILE A 265 8.29 -9.56 -3.88
N GLY A 266 7.48 -10.19 -4.73
CA GLY A 266 6.46 -11.14 -4.34
C GLY A 266 6.59 -12.49 -5.03
N ALA A 267 5.48 -13.23 -5.03
CA ALA A 267 5.43 -14.57 -5.62
C ALA A 267 5.75 -14.59 -7.12
N CYS A 268 5.43 -13.52 -7.87
CA CYS A 268 5.67 -13.44 -9.32
C CYS A 268 7.17 -13.44 -9.66
N GLU A 269 7.98 -12.64 -8.97
CA GLU A 269 9.43 -12.62 -9.17
C GLU A 269 10.07 -13.95 -8.77
N ILE A 270 9.60 -14.56 -7.68
CA ILE A 270 10.09 -15.87 -7.24
C ILE A 270 9.70 -16.98 -8.22
N TYR A 271 8.49 -16.94 -8.77
CA TYR A 271 8.05 -17.87 -9.80
C TYR A 271 8.90 -17.73 -11.07
N SER A 272 9.15 -16.51 -11.54
CA SER A 272 10.02 -16.27 -12.70
C SER A 272 11.44 -16.80 -12.48
N LEU A 273 11.99 -16.57 -11.29
CA LEU A 273 13.31 -17.08 -10.90
C LEU A 273 13.36 -18.61 -10.82
N LEU A 274 12.40 -19.25 -10.17
CA LEU A 274 12.36 -20.72 -10.08
C LEU A 274 12.18 -21.33 -11.48
N THR A 275 11.35 -20.72 -12.32
CA THR A 275 11.08 -21.21 -13.67
C THR A 275 12.32 -21.08 -14.58
N SER A 276 13.09 -19.99 -14.49
CA SER A 276 14.36 -19.86 -15.23
C SER A 276 15.40 -20.89 -14.78
N LEU A 277 15.39 -21.26 -13.49
CA LEU A 277 16.16 -22.38 -12.94
C LEU A 277 15.59 -23.76 -13.29
N ARG A 278 14.59 -23.86 -14.17
CA ARG A 278 13.92 -25.12 -14.58
C ARG A 278 13.23 -25.86 -13.45
N ILE A 279 12.87 -25.17 -12.37
CA ILE A 279 12.10 -25.71 -11.26
C ILE A 279 10.62 -25.53 -11.53
N LYS A 280 9.90 -26.64 -11.65
CA LYS A 280 8.44 -26.61 -11.79
C LYS A 280 7.81 -26.10 -10.50
N CYS A 281 7.13 -24.97 -10.58
CA CYS A 281 6.37 -24.37 -9.50
C CYS A 281 5.04 -23.81 -10.03
N GLN A 282 4.16 -23.37 -9.14
CA GLN A 282 2.89 -22.75 -9.48
C GLN A 282 2.53 -21.69 -8.44
N ILE A 283 1.89 -20.60 -8.87
CA ILE A 283 1.27 -19.62 -7.98
C ILE A 283 -0.21 -19.96 -7.87
N ILE A 284 -0.72 -19.94 -6.64
CA ILE A 284 -2.16 -20.07 -6.37
C ILE A 284 -2.59 -18.85 -5.60
N ASP A 285 -3.50 -18.09 -6.20
CA ASP A 285 -4.01 -16.85 -5.64
C ASP A 285 -5.29 -17.09 -4.84
N PHE A 286 -5.20 -16.90 -3.52
CA PHE A 286 -6.35 -16.85 -2.62
C PHE A 286 -6.83 -15.40 -2.46
N HIS A 287 -7.27 -14.81 -3.58
CA HIS A 287 -7.55 -13.38 -3.74
C HIS A 287 -8.66 -12.80 -2.84
N LYS A 288 -9.41 -13.64 -2.11
CA LYS A 288 -10.41 -13.22 -1.13
C LYS A 288 -10.60 -14.25 -0.03
N PRO A 289 -11.07 -13.83 1.16
CA PRO A 289 -11.50 -14.76 2.20
C PRO A 289 -12.54 -15.76 1.70
N THR A 290 -12.49 -16.98 2.24
CA THR A 290 -13.38 -18.09 1.84
C THR A 290 -14.18 -18.65 3.02
N GLY A 291 -14.03 -18.06 4.21
CA GLY A 291 -14.73 -18.47 5.43
C GLY A 291 -15.26 -17.28 6.24
N PRO A 292 -15.95 -17.56 7.35
CA PRO A 292 -16.50 -16.55 8.24
C PRO A 292 -15.41 -15.61 8.78
N ALA A 293 -15.80 -14.38 9.13
CA ALA A 293 -14.92 -13.38 9.74
C ALA A 293 -13.62 -13.09 8.96
N GLY A 294 -13.62 -13.27 7.63
CA GLY A 294 -12.44 -13.01 6.81
C GLY A 294 -11.38 -14.13 6.83
N THR A 295 -11.74 -15.33 7.31
CA THR A 295 -10.82 -16.49 7.31
C THR A 295 -10.61 -17.08 5.91
N HIS A 296 -9.52 -17.84 5.73
CA HIS A 296 -9.13 -18.48 4.46
C HIS A 296 -9.11 -20.03 4.55
N PRO A 297 -10.23 -20.71 4.87
CA PRO A 297 -10.26 -22.17 5.00
C PRO A 297 -9.79 -22.91 3.73
N ARG A 298 -10.01 -22.36 2.53
CA ARG A 298 -9.50 -22.95 1.27
C ARG A 298 -7.98 -22.95 1.18
N LEU A 299 -7.31 -21.95 1.74
CA LEU A 299 -5.84 -21.91 1.82
C LEU A 299 -5.34 -23.04 2.72
N PHE A 300 -5.91 -23.19 3.91
CA PHE A 300 -5.55 -24.26 4.85
C PHE A 300 -5.85 -25.65 4.29
N GLU A 301 -7.00 -25.83 3.62
CA GLU A 301 -7.32 -27.08 2.93
C GLU A 301 -6.30 -27.41 1.83
N TRP A 302 -5.90 -26.40 1.05
CA TRP A 302 -4.88 -26.58 0.02
C TRP A 302 -3.52 -26.95 0.60
N ILE A 303 -3.07 -26.26 1.65
CA ILE A 303 -1.81 -26.56 2.36
C ILE A 303 -1.86 -27.98 2.93
N LEU A 304 -2.98 -28.37 3.53
CA LEU A 304 -3.15 -29.72 4.07
C LEU A 304 -2.97 -30.76 2.97
N ARG A 305 -3.67 -30.62 1.84
CA ARG A 305 -3.53 -31.51 0.67
C ARG A 305 -2.11 -31.47 0.08
N TYR A 306 -1.42 -30.33 0.17
CA TYR A 306 -0.04 -30.21 -0.24
C TYR A 306 0.91 -30.98 0.68
N TYR A 307 0.61 -31.22 1.95
CA TYR A 307 1.54 -31.99 2.80
C TYR A 307 1.08 -33.43 3.08
N SER A 308 -0.22 -33.67 3.14
CA SER A 308 -0.76 -35.01 3.36
C SER A 308 -0.63 -35.84 2.08
N THR A 309 -0.01 -37.02 2.17
CA THR A 309 -0.11 -38.04 1.11
C THR A 309 -0.95 -39.23 1.59
N ASP A 310 -1.61 -39.91 0.64
CA ASP A 310 -2.55 -41.01 0.94
C ASP A 310 -1.87 -42.26 1.54
N ASN A 311 -0.53 -42.32 1.56
CA ASN A 311 0.23 -43.53 1.91
C ASN A 311 1.04 -43.41 3.21
N GLU A 312 0.74 -42.39 4.02
CA GLU A 312 1.39 -42.16 5.30
C GLU A 312 0.62 -42.92 6.39
N GLY A 313 1.26 -43.93 6.97
CA GLY A 313 0.68 -44.77 8.02
C GLY A 313 0.18 -43.99 9.26
N ALA A 314 -0.12 -44.70 10.34
CA ALA A 314 -0.72 -44.10 11.53
C ALA A 314 0.23 -43.19 12.37
N THR A 315 1.36 -42.73 11.84
CA THR A 315 2.30 -41.90 12.60
C THR A 315 1.74 -40.51 12.89
N LYS A 316 2.12 -39.98 14.06
CA LYS A 316 1.71 -38.66 14.54
C LYS A 316 2.52 -37.54 13.88
N VAL A 317 3.83 -37.74 13.73
CA VAL A 317 4.73 -36.78 13.08
C VAL A 317 5.16 -37.35 11.73
N VAL A 318 4.96 -36.59 10.67
CA VAL A 318 5.38 -36.94 9.31
C VAL A 318 6.34 -35.87 8.80
N CYS A 319 7.62 -36.22 8.64
CA CYS A 319 8.56 -35.39 7.90
C CYS A 319 8.47 -35.74 6.42
N THR A 320 7.97 -34.82 5.60
CA THR A 320 7.79 -35.05 4.17
C THR A 320 9.07 -34.72 3.40
N SER A 321 9.17 -35.19 2.15
CA SER A 321 10.19 -34.73 1.20
C SER A 321 9.77 -33.45 0.44
N ARG A 322 8.60 -32.89 0.77
CA ARG A 322 8.03 -31.74 0.05
C ARG A 322 8.68 -30.44 0.55
N PRO A 323 9.07 -29.52 -0.37
CA PRO A 323 9.60 -28.22 0.02
C PRO A 323 8.63 -27.38 0.89
N PRO A 324 9.13 -26.35 1.60
CA PRO A 324 8.28 -25.34 2.22
C PRO A 324 7.45 -24.57 1.18
N ILE A 325 6.31 -24.01 1.59
CA ILE A 325 5.49 -23.15 0.74
C ILE A 325 5.88 -21.67 0.97
N TYR A 326 6.13 -20.94 -0.12
CA TYR A 326 6.23 -19.48 -0.11
C TYR A 326 4.82 -18.87 0.02
N LEU A 327 4.56 -18.12 1.09
CA LEU A 327 3.29 -17.44 1.29
C LEU A 327 3.44 -15.91 1.19
N GLN A 328 2.63 -15.32 0.33
CA GLN A 328 2.52 -13.89 0.09
C GLN A 328 1.21 -13.34 0.68
N HIS A 329 1.26 -12.20 1.35
CA HIS A 329 0.09 -11.34 1.57
C HIS A 329 0.49 -9.87 1.34
N GLN A 330 -0.49 -8.96 1.22
CA GLN A 330 -0.18 -7.54 1.01
C GLN A 330 0.57 -6.98 2.23
N GLY A 331 1.78 -6.43 2.02
CA GLY A 331 2.56 -5.76 3.06
C GLY A 331 3.99 -6.29 3.25
N GLN A 332 4.60 -5.92 4.38
CA GLN A 332 5.99 -6.19 4.75
C GLN A 332 6.31 -7.66 5.08
N HIS A 333 5.30 -8.54 5.10
CA HIS A 333 5.42 -9.84 5.71
C HIS A 333 5.14 -10.92 4.66
N HIS A 334 6.19 -11.65 4.31
CA HIS A 334 6.09 -12.91 3.60
C HIS A 334 6.54 -13.98 4.58
N SER A 335 5.93 -15.16 4.55
CA SER A 335 6.31 -16.24 5.48
C SER A 335 6.40 -17.59 4.80
N ILE A 336 7.09 -18.51 5.48
CA ILE A 336 7.06 -19.93 5.15
C ILE A 336 6.07 -20.62 6.08
N LEU A 337 5.25 -21.50 5.47
CA LEU A 337 4.25 -22.31 6.15
C LEU A 337 4.75 -23.73 6.37
N VAL A 338 4.55 -24.22 7.59
CA VAL A 338 4.60 -25.64 7.97
C VAL A 338 3.22 -26.01 8.56
N SER A 339 2.61 -27.14 8.21
CA SER A 339 1.21 -27.43 8.58
C SER A 339 1.07 -28.46 9.71
N TYR A 340 0.13 -28.26 10.65
CA TYR A 340 -0.20 -29.26 11.68
C TYR A 340 -1.70 -29.30 12.03
N TYR A 341 -2.14 -30.40 12.65
CA TYR A 341 -3.54 -30.69 12.96
C TYR A 341 -3.75 -30.95 14.47
N PRO A 342 -4.33 -30.00 15.23
CA PRO A 342 -4.66 -30.19 16.65
C PRO A 342 -5.75 -31.25 16.87
N LEU A 343 -5.85 -31.75 18.10
CA LEU A 343 -6.87 -32.71 18.56
C LEU A 343 -8.28 -32.10 18.59
N SER A 344 -8.38 -30.79 18.78
CA SER A 344 -9.62 -30.01 18.70
C SER A 344 -9.60 -29.15 17.43
N SER A 345 -10.46 -29.48 16.47
CA SER A 345 -10.60 -28.91 15.11
C SER A 345 -10.54 -27.38 15.04
N PRO A 346 -9.37 -26.80 14.72
CA PRO A 346 -9.12 -26.38 13.32
C PRO A 346 -7.72 -26.75 12.79
N ILE A 347 -7.51 -26.72 11.47
CA ILE A 347 -6.17 -26.90 10.86
C ILE A 347 -5.29 -25.69 11.23
N CYS A 348 -4.06 -25.92 11.67
CA CYS A 348 -3.12 -24.86 12.01
C CYS A 348 -1.91 -24.88 11.07
N ALA A 349 -1.32 -23.71 10.82
CA ALA A 349 -0.04 -23.59 10.15
C ALA A 349 0.96 -22.89 11.07
N ALA A 350 2.11 -23.52 11.31
CA ALA A 350 3.26 -22.89 11.89
C ALA A 350 3.87 -21.94 10.85
N ILE A 351 3.76 -20.65 11.12
CA ILE A 351 4.26 -19.55 10.30
C ILE A 351 5.38 -18.88 11.08
N GLN A 352 6.56 -18.76 10.47
CA GLN A 352 7.60 -17.91 11.03
C GLN A 352 7.40 -16.48 10.54
N SER A 353 6.78 -15.63 11.37
CA SER A 353 6.86 -14.17 11.26
C SER A 353 7.93 -13.68 12.21
N SER A 354 8.78 -12.77 11.75
CA SER A 354 9.83 -12.14 12.54
C SER A 354 9.33 -11.19 13.63
N ILE A 355 8.05 -11.25 14.02
CA ILE A 355 7.47 -10.83 15.30
C ILE A 355 6.02 -11.39 15.32
N ILE A 356 5.70 -12.14 16.39
CA ILE A 356 4.37 -12.52 16.89
C ILE A 356 3.60 -13.67 16.20
N CYS A 357 3.21 -14.61 17.06
CA CYS A 357 2.14 -15.58 16.94
C CYS A 357 0.92 -15.06 16.17
N SER A 358 0.51 -15.78 15.13
CA SER A 358 -0.87 -15.70 14.62
C SER A 358 -1.25 -17.04 14.03
N ILE A 359 -1.37 -18.04 14.92
CA ILE A 359 -2.31 -19.13 14.73
C ILE A 359 -3.68 -18.47 14.91
N PHE A 360 -4.39 -18.21 13.82
CA PHE A 360 -5.80 -17.81 13.91
C PHE A 360 -6.66 -19.08 13.94
N ILE A 361 -7.44 -19.18 15.02
CA ILE A 361 -8.50 -20.16 15.31
C ILE A 361 -9.72 -19.87 14.44
#